data_AF-A0A3D5UXY3-F1
#
_entry.id   AF-A0A3D5UXY3-F1
#
_cell.length_a   1.000
_cell.length_b   1.000
_cell.length_c   1.000
_cell.angle_alpha   90.00
_cell.angle_beta   90.00
_cell.angle_gamma   90.00
#
_symmetry.space_group_name_H-M   'P 1'
#
loop_
_entity.id
_entity.type
_entity.pdbx_description
1 polymer ?
#
loop_
_entity_poly.entity_id
_entity_poly.type
_entity_poly.pdbx_seq_one_letter_code
_entity_poly.pdbx_strand_id
1 'polypeptide(L)'
;GDAYPELRRAEALVTETLKLEETRFRETLTRGLKLLDEEVEALGSKTVLPGEVAFKLYDTYGFPLDLTQDALRSRGLSVDQTGFDAA
;
A
#
# COMPACT_ATOMS: atom_id res chain seq x y z
N GLY A 1 19.32 -21.95 16.39
CA GLY A 1 19.85 -21.70 15.04
C GLY A 1 21.11 -22.51 14.75
N ASP A 2 21.07 -23.82 15.01
CA ASP A 2 22.21 -24.73 14.75
C ASP A 2 22.14 -25.42 13.39
N ALA A 3 20.97 -25.43 12.74
CA ALA A 3 20.80 -25.97 11.39
C ALA A 3 21.31 -25.03 10.28
N TYR A 4 21.35 -23.71 10.53
CA TYR A 4 21.76 -22.68 9.55
C TYR A 4 22.60 -21.59 10.24
N PRO A 5 23.90 -21.84 10.50
CA PRO A 5 24.81 -20.90 11.16
C PRO A 5 24.96 -19.55 10.43
N GLU A 6 24.76 -19.54 9.11
CA GLU A 6 24.77 -18.37 8.24
C GLU A 6 23.68 -17.35 8.61
N LEU A 7 22.52 -17.79 9.14
CA LEU A 7 21.48 -16.87 9.60
C LEU A 7 21.94 -16.05 10.80
N ARG A 8 22.73 -16.65 11.71
CA ARG A 8 23.34 -15.91 12.83
C ARG A 8 24.38 -14.92 12.36
N ARG A 9 25.18 -15.27 11.35
CA ARG A 9 26.18 -14.33 10.78
C ARG A 9 25.52 -13.19 10.01
N ALA A 10 24.40 -13.47 9.34
CA ALA A 10 23.64 -12.51 8.57
C ALA A 10 22.62 -11.72 9.41
N GLU A 11 22.42 -12.06 10.69
CA GLU A 11 21.38 -11.47 11.55
C GLU A 11 21.43 -9.93 11.56
N ALA A 12 22.63 -9.35 11.70
CA ALA A 12 22.80 -7.89 11.70
C ALA A 12 22.37 -7.27 10.35
N LEU A 13 22.78 -7.87 9.23
CA LEU A 13 22.44 -7.42 7.88
C LEU A 13 20.94 -7.57 7.59
N VAL A 14 20.35 -8.71 7.97
CA VAL A 14 18.92 -8.96 7.82
C VAL A 14 18.11 -7.96 8.63
N THR A 15 18.51 -7.73 9.88
CA THR A 15 17.83 -6.77 10.77
C THR A 15 17.93 -5.34 10.24
N GLU A 16 19.10 -4.94 9.75
CA GLU A 16 19.29 -3.61 9.16
C GLU A 16 18.47 -3.44 7.87
N THR A 17 18.49 -4.44 6.99
CA THR A 17 17.71 -4.44 5.75
C THR A 17 16.21 -4.37 6.04
N LEU A 18 15.71 -5.17 6.98
CA LEU A 18 14.31 -5.13 7.40
C LEU A 18 13.91 -3.75 7.94
N LYS A 19 14.75 -3.13 8.78
CA LYS A 19 14.47 -1.77 9.30
C LYS A 19 14.44 -0.71 8.21
N LEU A 20 15.32 -0.81 7.22
CA LEU A 20 15.35 0.08 6.06
C LEU A 20 14.09 -0.08 5.21
N GLU A 21 13.72 -1.32 4.89
CA GLU A 21 12.50 -1.63 4.15
C GLU A 21 11.24 -1.21 4.91
N GLU A 22 11.15 -1.48 6.21
CA GLU A 22 10.03 -1.04 7.05
C GLU A 22 9.91 0.49 7.07
N THR A 23 11.03 1.20 7.18
CA THR A 23 11.04 2.68 7.19
C THR A 23 10.57 3.23 5.85
N ARG A 24 11.10 2.72 4.73
CA ARG A 24 10.68 3.10 3.39
C ARG A 24 9.21 2.78 3.14
N PHE A 25 8.78 1.58 3.51
CA PHE A 25 7.41 1.14 3.37
C PHE A 25 6.46 2.03 4.18
N ARG A 26 6.81 2.40 5.42
CA ARG A 26 6.01 3.31 6.26
C ARG A 26 5.91 4.71 5.65
N GLU A 27 6.98 5.23 5.06
CA GLU A 27 6.94 6.51 4.35
C GLU A 27 6.01 6.46 3.13
N THR A 28 6.11 5.40 2.32
CA THR A 28 5.24 5.16 1.17
C THR A 28 3.78 5.01 1.61
N LEU A 29 3.53 4.20 2.64
CA LEU A 29 2.21 3.96 3.21
C LEU A 29 1.56 5.25 3.70
N THR A 30 2.31 6.07 4.44
CA THR A 30 1.81 7.35 4.97
C THR A 30 1.40 8.30 3.86
N ARG A 31 2.21 8.38 2.79
CA ARG A 31 1.89 9.22 1.63
C ARG A 31 0.69 8.68 0.85
N GLY A 32 0.66 7.37 0.60
CA GLY A 32 -0.42 6.72 -0.14
C GLY A 32 -1.77 6.81 0.58
N LEU A 33 -1.81 6.62 1.91
CA LEU A 33 -3.03 6.79 2.71
C LEU A 33 -3.54 8.23 2.70
N LYS A 34 -2.63 9.22 2.77
CA LYS A 34 -3.02 10.63 2.70
C LYS A 34 -3.62 10.98 1.33
N LEU A 35 -3.00 10.52 0.25
CA LEU A 35 -3.54 10.69 -1.11
C LEU A 35 -4.89 9.99 -1.28
N LEU A 36 -5.02 8.76 -0.79
CA LEU A 36 -6.29 8.03 -0.81
C LEU A 36 -7.38 8.80 -0.06
N ASP A 37 -7.07 9.39 1.09
CA ASP A 37 -8.01 10.21 1.85
C ASP A 37 -8.44 11.45 1.07
N GLU A 38 -7.51 12.15 0.41
CA GLU A 38 -7.82 13.31 -0.43
C GLU A 38 -8.75 12.93 -1.60
N GLU A 39 -8.50 11.80 -2.26
CA GLU A 39 -9.33 11.30 -3.37
C GLU A 39 -10.72 10.83 -2.89
N VAL A 40 -10.79 10.20 -1.71
CA VAL A 40 -12.06 9.78 -1.09
C VAL A 40 -12.91 10.98 -0.67
N GLU A 41 -12.31 12.03 -0.13
CA GLU A 41 -13.02 13.28 0.17
C GLU A 41 -13.53 13.95 -1.12
N ALA A 42 -12.76 13.88 -2.21
CA ALA A 42 -13.16 14.38 -3.52
C ALA A 42 -14.29 13.55 -4.18
N LEU A 43 -14.49 12.29 -3.77
CA LEU A 43 -15.58 11.43 -4.26
C LEU A 43 -16.98 11.93 -3.87
N GLY A 44 -17.08 12.70 -2.77
CA GLY A 44 -18.34 13.20 -2.24
C GLY A 44 -19.31 12.08 -1.85
N SER A 45 -20.43 11.97 -2.55
CA SER A 45 -21.48 10.96 -2.28
C SER A 45 -21.28 9.62 -2.99
N LYS A 46 -20.21 9.47 -3.78
CA LYS A 46 -19.90 8.20 -4.45
C LYS A 46 -19.36 7.20 -3.44
N THR A 47 -19.78 5.95 -3.58
CA THR A 47 -19.30 4.84 -2.74
C THR A 47 -18.20 4.01 -3.39
N VAL A 48 -17.87 4.29 -4.65
CA VAL A 48 -16.92 3.52 -5.46
C VAL A 48 -15.79 4.42 -5.97
N LEU A 49 -14.56 4.14 -5.52
CA LEU A 49 -13.34 4.79 -6.01
C LEU A 49 -13.09 4.35 -7.47
N PRO A 50 -12.91 5.30 -8.41
CA PRO A 50 -12.55 4.98 -9.78
C PRO A 50 -11.26 4.17 -9.87
N GLY A 51 -11.24 3.17 -10.76
CA GLY A 51 -10.10 2.30 -10.96
C GLY A 51 -8.83 3.04 -11.40
N GLU A 52 -8.96 4.10 -12.19
CA GLU A 52 -7.85 4.97 -12.60
C GLU A 52 -7.13 5.62 -11.41
N VAL A 53 -7.88 6.00 -10.36
CA VAL A 53 -7.32 6.60 -9.14
C VAL A 53 -6.57 5.54 -8.34
N ALA A 54 -7.15 4.36 -8.19
CA ALA A 54 -6.49 3.21 -7.55
C ALA A 54 -5.24 2.78 -8.32
N PHE A 55 -5.28 2.82 -9.66
CA PHE A 55 -4.16 2.50 -10.54
C PHE A 55 -3.02 3.52 -10.36
N LYS A 56 -3.32 4.81 -10.29
CA LYS A 56 -2.32 5.85 -10.03
C LYS A 56 -1.67 5.69 -8.65
N LEU A 57 -2.43 5.36 -7.62
CA LEU A 57 -1.90 5.05 -6.28
C LEU A 57 -0.92 3.88 -6.34
N TYR A 58 -1.25 2.85 -7.11
CA TYR A 58 -0.40 1.67 -7.32
C TYR A 58 0.87 1.96 -8.13
N ASP A 59 0.72 2.51 -9.34
CA ASP A 59 1.83 2.71 -10.29
C ASP A 59 2.76 3.86 -9.88
N THR A 60 2.19 5.03 -9.57
CA THR A 60 3.00 6.24 -9.30
C THR A 60 3.54 6.27 -7.88
N TYR A 61 2.76 5.81 -6.91
CA TYR A 61 3.10 5.94 -5.50
C TYR A 61 3.51 4.61 -4.86
N GLY A 62 3.43 3.49 -5.60
CA GLY A 62 3.77 2.17 -5.08
C GLY A 62 2.83 1.70 -3.98
N PHE A 63 1.61 2.26 -3.90
CA PHE A 63 0.65 1.95 -2.85
C PHE A 63 -0.17 0.71 -3.24
N PRO A 64 -0.07 -0.40 -2.48
CA PRO A 64 -0.74 -1.65 -2.84
C PRO A 64 -2.26 -1.50 -3.00
N LEU A 65 -2.82 -2.13 -4.04
CA LEU A 65 -4.27 -2.18 -4.26
C LEU A 65 -4.99 -2.80 -3.05
N ASP A 66 -4.43 -3.87 -2.47
CA ASP A 66 -5.00 -4.55 -1.31
C ASP A 66 -5.20 -3.59 -0.12
N LEU A 67 -4.21 -2.72 0.14
CA LEU A 67 -4.29 -1.72 1.21
C LEU A 67 -5.29 -0.61 0.89
N THR A 68 -5.42 -0.25 -0.38
CA THR A 68 -6.46 0.67 -0.85
C THR A 68 -7.85 0.09 -0.58
N GLN A 69 -8.05 -1.18 -0.93
CA GLN A 69 -9.31 -1.89 -0.69
C GLN A 69 -9.62 -2.03 0.79
N ASP A 70 -8.63 -2.36 1.63
CA ASP A 70 -8.80 -2.47 3.08
C ASP A 70 -9.16 -1.12 3.73
N ALA A 71 -8.47 -0.05 3.33
CA ALA A 71 -8.76 1.30 3.80
C ALA A 71 -10.17 1.75 3.41
N LEU A 72 -10.59 1.50 2.15
CA LEU A 72 -11.93 1.83 1.66
C LEU A 72 -13.02 0.99 2.33
N ARG A 73 -12.78 -0.31 2.55
CA ARG A 73 -13.71 -1.22 3.23
C ARG A 73 -14.05 -0.72 4.63
N SER A 74 -13.07 -0.18 5.36
CA SER A 74 -13.30 0.40 6.70
C SER A 74 -14.28 1.58 6.69
N ARG A 75 -14.44 2.25 5.54
CA ARG A 75 -15.33 3.40 5.32
C ARG A 75 -16.62 3.03 4.57
N GLY A 76 -16.84 1.76 4.27
CA GLY A 76 -17.98 1.31 3.47
C GLY A 76 -17.89 1.66 1.98
N LEU A 77 -16.67 1.91 1.48
CA LEU A 77 -16.37 2.23 0.10
C LEU A 77 -15.76 1.00 -0.61
N SER A 78 -15.81 0.97 -1.94
CA SER A 78 -15.18 -0.06 -2.76
C SER A 78 -14.32 0.53 -3.89
N VAL A 79 -13.43 -0.27 -4.48
CA VAL A 79 -12.69 0.11 -5.69
C VAL A 79 -13.42 -0.44 -6.91
N ASP A 80 -13.45 0.33 -8.00
CA ASP A 80 -13.78 -0.19 -9.32
C ASP A 80 -12.62 -1.05 -9.85
N GLN A 81 -12.69 -2.36 -9.56
CA GLN A 81 -11.70 -3.33 -10.00
C GLN A 81 -11.61 -3.43 -11.52
N THR A 82 -12.74 -3.29 -12.22
CA THR A 82 -12.75 -3.40 -13.69
C THR A 82 -12.03 -2.22 -14.32
N GLY A 83 -12.25 -1.01 -13.79
CA GLY A 83 -11.51 0.18 -14.19
C GLY A 83 -10.02 0.12 -13.83
N PHE A 84 -9.66 -0.57 -12.74
CA PHE A 84 -8.26 -0.76 -12.35
C PHE A 84 -7.54 -1.73 -13.30
N ASP A 85 -8.18 -2.87 -13.62
CA ASP A 85 -7.59 -3.90 -14.49
C ASP A 85 -7.48 -3.45 -15.96
N ALA A 86 -8.21 -2.41 -16.35
CA ALA A 86 -8.22 -1.83 -17.70
C ALA A 86 -7.30 -0.61 -17.88
N ALA A 87 -6.76 -0.05 -16.79
CA ALA A 87 -5.88 1.12 -16.79
C ALA A 87 -4.42 0.74 -17.08
#